data_AF-A0A6L6CW45-F1
#
_entry.id   AF-A0A6L6CW45-F1
#
_cell.length_a   1.000
_cell.length_b   1.000
_cell.length_c   1.000
_cell.angle_alpha   90.00
_cell.angle_beta   90.00
_cell.angle_gamma   90.00
#
_symmetry.space_group_name_H-M   'P 1'
#
loop_
_entity.id
_entity.type
_entity.pdbx_description
1 polymer ?
#
loop_
_entity_poly.entity_id
_entity_poly.type
_entity_poly.pdbx_seq_one_letter_code
_entity_poly.pdbx_strand_id
1 'polypeptide(L)'
;MAAPAHPPYTPVVRAGDWVIVSGQLGMKDGAIVPGGVRAQTQQAVINLKAQLATMGATIDDIAKTLCFLTDMDTFPTFNEMYAAGFGKARPARSTIGVKELPFGGAVEIEAWAFLPVAAKKPAKKKAAAKKAVAKKAPAKKKAAAKKAGAKKVVKKSAAKKAAPKKSVKKSAAKKKK
;
A
#
# COMPACT_ATOMS: atom_id res chain seq x y z
N MET A 1 5.24 -6.12 40.02
CA MET A 1 5.17 -4.89 39.19
C MET A 1 3.88 -4.94 38.39
N ALA A 2 3.07 -3.88 38.39
CA ALA A 2 1.99 -3.78 37.42
C ALA A 2 2.58 -3.74 36.00
N ALA A 3 1.90 -4.31 35.01
CA ALA A 3 2.30 -4.13 33.61
C ALA A 3 2.36 -2.62 33.31
N PRO A 4 3.37 -2.12 32.58
CA PRO A 4 3.44 -0.70 32.24
C PRO A 4 2.14 -0.32 31.55
N ALA A 5 1.47 0.72 32.07
CA ALA A 5 0.19 1.14 31.55
C ALA A 5 0.32 1.41 30.04
N HIS A 6 -0.38 0.62 29.22
CA HIS A 6 -0.44 0.89 27.80
C HIS A 6 -0.95 2.32 27.62
N PRO A 7 -0.32 3.14 26.76
CA PRO A 7 -0.79 4.50 26.54
C PRO A 7 -2.24 4.45 26.04
N PRO A 8 -3.08 5.46 26.33
CA PRO A 8 -4.53 5.39 26.15
C PRO A 8 -4.99 5.55 24.68
N TYR A 9 -4.38 4.79 23.76
CA TYR A 9 -4.73 4.71 22.35
C TYR A 9 -4.46 3.30 21.80
N THR A 10 -5.19 2.93 20.75
CA THR A 10 -4.95 1.68 20.01
C THR A 10 -4.02 1.96 18.83
N PRO A 11 -2.87 1.27 18.66
CA PRO A 11 -1.90 1.59 17.60
C PRO A 11 -2.45 1.55 16.16
N VAL A 12 -3.46 0.69 15.94
CA VAL A 12 -4.20 0.61 14.68
C VAL A 12 -5.61 0.09 14.95
N VAL A 13 -6.61 0.67 14.28
CA VAL A 13 -8.03 0.30 14.41
C VAL A 13 -8.69 0.17 13.05
N ARG A 14 -9.69 -0.71 12.93
CA ARG A 14 -10.55 -0.82 11.75
C ARG A 14 -11.91 -0.16 12.02
N ALA A 15 -12.29 0.77 11.15
CA ALA A 15 -13.57 1.48 11.16
C ALA A 15 -14.29 1.21 9.82
N GLY A 16 -14.96 0.05 9.73
CA GLY A 16 -15.54 -0.43 8.47
C GLY A 16 -14.47 -0.76 7.43
N ASP A 17 -14.55 -0.10 6.28
CA ASP A 17 -13.58 -0.23 5.18
C ASP A 17 -12.26 0.54 5.45
N TRP A 18 -12.22 1.40 6.47
CA TRP A 18 -11.01 2.14 6.83
C TRP A 18 -10.17 1.38 7.86
N VAL A 19 -8.85 1.40 7.65
CA VAL A 19 -7.83 1.03 8.63
C VAL A 19 -7.08 2.31 8.99
N ILE A 20 -7.14 2.71 10.26
CA ILE A 20 -6.56 3.96 10.76
C ILE A 20 -5.41 3.57 11.68
N VAL A 21 -4.21 4.02 11.34
CA VAL A 21 -2.96 3.76 12.09
C VAL A 21 -2.57 5.04 12.82
N SER A 22 -2.42 4.97 14.14
CA SER A 22 -1.92 6.10 14.95
C SER A 22 -0.54 6.55 14.50
N GLY A 23 -0.12 7.75 14.93
CA GLY A 23 1.21 8.27 14.65
C GLY A 23 2.32 7.27 14.98
N GLN A 24 3.12 6.92 13.97
CA GLN A 24 4.27 6.04 14.11
C GLN A 24 5.53 6.89 14.20
N LEU A 25 6.15 6.88 15.38
CA LEU A 25 7.49 7.41 15.61
C LEU A 25 8.55 6.46 15.06
N GLY A 26 9.77 6.99 14.88
CA GLY A 26 10.97 6.21 14.58
C GLY A 26 11.49 5.38 15.76
N MET A 27 10.62 4.66 16.46
CA MET A 27 10.99 3.81 17.60
C MET A 27 11.28 2.37 17.20
N LYS A 28 12.23 1.75 17.90
CA LYS A 28 12.51 0.31 17.86
C LYS A 28 12.82 -0.14 19.28
N ASP A 29 12.32 -1.31 19.68
CA ASP A 29 12.60 -1.92 21.00
C ASP A 29 12.33 -0.99 22.20
N GLY A 30 11.35 -0.09 22.07
CA GLY A 30 10.94 0.86 23.12
C GLY A 30 11.68 2.22 23.14
N ALA A 31 12.64 2.45 22.23
CA ALA A 31 13.42 3.69 22.16
C ALA A 31 13.46 4.29 20.75
N ILE A 32 13.67 5.61 20.65
CA ILE A 32 13.90 6.31 19.37
C ILE A 32 15.25 5.87 18.77
N VAL A 33 15.26 5.55 17.47
CA VAL A 33 16.52 5.16 16.80
C VAL A 33 17.48 6.35 16.62
N PRO A 34 18.80 6.15 16.79
CA PRO A 34 19.79 7.19 16.52
C PRO A 34 19.91 7.46 15.00
N GLY A 35 20.49 8.61 14.63
CA GLY A 35 20.63 9.04 13.23
C GLY A 35 19.56 10.04 12.75
N GLY A 36 18.81 10.63 13.68
CA GLY A 36 17.87 11.73 13.43
C GLY A 36 16.77 11.38 12.42
N VAL A 37 16.23 12.42 11.77
CA VAL A 37 15.13 12.33 10.79
C VAL A 37 15.30 11.23 9.74
N ARG A 38 16.53 10.96 9.25
CA ARG A 38 16.79 9.94 8.22
C ARG A 38 16.44 8.55 8.75
N ALA A 39 17.10 8.13 9.83
CA ALA A 39 16.91 6.82 10.44
C ALA A 39 15.49 6.69 11.04
N GLN A 40 14.99 7.74 11.68
CA GLN A 40 13.67 7.74 12.29
C GLN A 40 12.55 7.66 11.25
N THR A 41 12.67 8.30 10.08
CA THR A 41 11.67 8.16 8.99
C THR A 41 11.65 6.73 8.47
N GLN A 42 12.82 6.11 8.28
CA GLN A 42 12.91 4.71 7.86
C GLN A 42 12.23 3.78 8.87
N GLN A 43 12.52 3.94 10.16
CA GLN A 43 11.91 3.13 11.22
C GLN A 43 10.40 3.39 11.38
N ALA A 44 9.96 4.65 11.29
CA ALA A 44 8.54 5.01 11.31
C ALA A 44 7.75 4.33 10.19
N VAL A 45 8.30 4.27 8.97
CA VAL A 45 7.65 3.56 7.85
C VAL A 45 7.68 2.03 8.02
N ILE A 46 8.71 1.47 8.66
CA ILE A 46 8.73 0.04 9.04
C ILE A 46 7.60 -0.26 10.04
N ASN A 47 7.48 0.57 11.08
CA ASN A 47 6.43 0.44 12.11
C ASN A 47 5.03 0.57 11.47
N LEU A 48 4.83 1.56 10.60
CA LEU A 48 3.59 1.78 9.85
C LEU A 48 3.17 0.55 9.04
N LYS A 49 4.11 -0.06 8.31
CA LYS A 49 3.86 -1.29 7.55
C LYS A 49 3.51 -2.46 8.47
N ALA A 50 4.17 -2.59 9.62
CA ALA A 50 3.86 -3.65 10.58
C ALA A 50 2.43 -3.51 11.12
N GLN A 51 1.98 -2.30 11.48
CA GLN A 51 0.61 -2.07 11.93
C GLN A 51 -0.43 -2.37 10.85
N LEU A 52 -0.21 -1.91 9.61
CA LEU A 52 -1.10 -2.19 8.48
C LEU A 52 -1.23 -3.71 8.24
N ALA A 53 -0.12 -4.44 8.31
CA ALA A 53 -0.11 -5.90 8.13
C ALA A 53 -0.98 -6.63 9.17
N THR A 54 -1.08 -6.14 10.41
CA THR A 54 -1.98 -6.74 11.43
C THR A 54 -3.47 -6.69 11.03
N MET A 55 -3.84 -5.74 10.17
CA MET A 55 -5.22 -5.54 9.67
C MET A 55 -5.43 -6.09 8.24
N GLY A 56 -4.43 -6.80 7.70
CA GLY A 56 -4.41 -7.31 6.33
C GLY A 56 -4.16 -6.25 5.26
N ALA A 57 -3.73 -5.05 5.64
CA ALA A 57 -3.45 -3.93 4.74
C ALA A 57 -1.96 -3.79 4.42
N THR A 58 -1.67 -3.07 3.34
CA THR A 58 -0.33 -2.76 2.84
C THR A 58 -0.13 -1.25 2.67
N ILE A 59 1.07 -0.85 2.29
CA ILE A 59 1.37 0.58 2.04
C ILE A 59 0.68 1.14 0.79
N ASP A 60 0.27 0.27 -0.14
CA ASP A 60 -0.46 0.63 -1.36
C ASP A 60 -1.95 0.88 -1.10
N ASP A 61 -2.50 0.39 0.03
CA ASP A 61 -3.87 0.65 0.47
C ASP A 61 -4.02 2.03 1.17
N ILE A 62 -2.92 2.73 1.46
CA ILE A 62 -2.93 4.04 2.13
C ILE A 62 -3.49 5.10 1.19
N ALA A 63 -4.58 5.76 1.62
CA ALA A 63 -5.18 6.89 0.89
C ALA A 63 -4.60 8.24 1.36
N LYS A 64 -4.34 8.39 2.67
CA LYS A 64 -3.88 9.65 3.29
C LYS A 64 -2.81 9.38 4.35
N THR A 65 -1.78 10.22 4.40
CA THR A 65 -0.88 10.35 5.55
C THR A 65 -0.91 11.77 6.13
N LEU A 66 -0.72 11.86 7.44
CA LEU A 66 -0.41 13.12 8.14
C LEU A 66 0.96 12.93 8.79
N CYS A 67 1.89 13.83 8.49
CA CYS A 67 3.27 13.73 8.94
C CYS A 67 3.67 14.97 9.71
N PHE A 68 4.41 14.76 10.80
CA PHE A 68 4.86 15.80 11.70
C PHE A 68 6.38 15.80 11.72
N LEU A 69 7.00 16.97 11.65
CA LEU A 69 8.45 17.17 11.80
C LEU A 69 8.72 18.20 12.88
N THR A 70 9.70 17.97 13.75
CA THR A 70 10.14 18.98 14.74
C THR A 70 11.03 20.05 14.13
N ASP A 71 11.60 19.78 12.95
CA ASP A 71 12.45 20.71 12.20
C ASP A 71 12.09 20.62 10.71
N MET A 72 11.63 21.72 10.13
CA MET A 72 11.22 21.78 8.73
C MET A 72 12.39 21.86 7.75
N ASP A 73 13.60 22.23 8.19
CA ASP A 73 14.80 22.18 7.33
C ASP A 73 15.17 20.74 6.98
N THR A 74 14.71 19.76 7.78
CA THR A 74 14.86 18.33 7.49
C THR A 74 13.89 17.78 6.43
N PHE A 75 12.90 18.57 5.99
CA PHE A 75 11.85 18.11 5.06
C PHE A 75 12.37 17.45 3.77
N PRO A 76 13.48 17.88 3.13
CA PRO A 76 14.07 17.18 1.98
C PRO A 76 14.54 15.74 2.33
N THR A 77 15.20 15.57 3.48
CA THR A 77 15.68 14.26 3.96
C THR A 77 14.52 13.34 4.34
N PHE A 78 13.49 13.89 5.00
CA PHE A 78 12.23 13.18 5.24
C PHE A 78 11.61 12.71 3.91
N ASN A 79 11.55 13.56 2.89
CA ASN A 79 10.97 13.22 1.59
C ASN A 79 11.73 12.09 0.86
N GLU A 80 13.06 12.09 0.91
CA GLU A 80 13.89 11.00 0.35
C GLU A 80 13.54 9.66 1.01
N MET A 81 13.51 9.61 2.35
CA MET A 81 13.25 8.39 3.11
C MET A 81 11.79 7.93 3.02
N TYR A 82 10.85 8.88 3.02
CA TYR A 82 9.44 8.63 2.78
C TYR A 82 9.23 8.01 1.40
N ALA A 83 9.78 8.61 0.34
CA ALA A 83 9.63 8.10 -1.03
C ALA A 83 10.26 6.69 -1.19
N ALA A 84 11.43 6.45 -0.59
CA ALA A 84 12.06 5.13 -0.57
C ALA A 84 11.19 4.10 0.19
N GLY A 85 10.66 4.47 1.36
CA GLY A 85 9.81 3.61 2.18
C GLY A 85 8.46 3.28 1.54
N PHE A 86 7.83 4.24 0.87
CA PHE A 86 6.54 4.08 0.17
C PHE A 86 6.66 3.47 -1.23
N GLY A 87 7.86 3.36 -1.80
CA GLY A 87 8.07 2.74 -3.11
C GLY A 87 7.30 3.47 -4.20
N LYS A 88 6.25 2.84 -4.76
CA LYS A 88 5.35 3.45 -5.76
C LYS A 88 4.10 4.08 -5.18
N ALA A 89 3.71 3.78 -3.93
CA ALA A 89 2.51 4.33 -3.30
C ALA A 89 2.62 5.86 -3.14
N ARG A 90 1.61 6.60 -3.60
CA ARG A 90 1.56 8.07 -3.51
C ARG A 90 0.22 8.51 -2.88
N PRO A 91 0.01 8.26 -1.58
CA PRO A 91 -1.16 8.76 -0.88
C PRO A 91 -1.20 10.29 -0.91
N ALA A 92 -2.40 10.85 -0.72
CA ALA A 92 -2.50 12.25 -0.32
C ALA A 92 -1.70 12.47 0.97
N ARG A 93 -1.03 13.61 1.12
CA ARG A 93 -0.17 13.86 2.28
C ARG A 93 -0.26 15.31 2.72
N SER A 94 -0.26 15.49 4.03
CA SER A 94 -0.01 16.78 4.68
C SER A 94 1.25 16.62 5.52
N THR A 95 2.12 17.63 5.54
CA THR A 95 3.29 17.64 6.43
C THR A 95 3.36 19.01 7.10
N ILE A 96 3.51 19.02 8.43
CA ILE A 96 3.54 20.25 9.24
C ILE A 96 4.72 20.23 10.21
N GLY A 97 5.24 21.43 10.51
CA GLY A 97 6.17 21.65 11.60
C GLY A 97 5.43 21.62 12.94
N VAL A 98 6.00 20.97 13.95
CA VAL A 98 5.49 20.93 15.33
C VAL A 98 6.60 21.30 16.31
N LYS A 99 6.24 21.76 17.51
CA LYS A 99 7.20 22.14 18.56
C LYS A 99 8.04 20.96 19.05
N GLU A 100 7.38 19.83 19.30
CA GLU A 100 7.98 18.62 19.87
C GLU A 100 7.13 17.39 19.56
N LEU A 101 7.72 16.21 19.68
CA LEU A 101 7.06 14.90 19.54
C LEU A 101 7.41 14.00 20.74
N PRO A 102 6.60 12.99 21.07
CA PRO A 102 6.88 12.08 22.17
C PRO A 102 8.26 11.41 22.04
N PHE A 103 8.88 11.11 23.19
CA PHE A 103 10.22 10.51 23.28
C PHE A 103 11.36 11.29 22.60
N GLY A 104 11.14 12.56 22.22
CA GLY A 104 12.13 13.35 21.48
C GLY A 104 12.29 12.93 20.02
N GLY A 105 11.22 12.38 19.42
CA GLY A 105 11.21 12.07 17.99
C GLY A 105 11.36 13.30 17.12
N ALA A 106 12.03 13.14 15.97
CA ALA A 106 12.15 14.16 14.92
C ALA A 106 11.04 14.06 13.86
N VAL A 107 10.38 12.89 13.78
CA VAL A 107 9.33 12.60 12.79
C VAL A 107 8.29 11.62 13.34
N GLU A 108 7.02 11.89 13.05
CA GLU A 108 5.88 11.00 13.31
C GLU A 108 4.98 10.91 12.07
N ILE A 109 4.46 9.71 11.76
CA ILE A 109 3.64 9.45 10.56
C ILE A 109 2.35 8.72 10.94
N GLU A 110 1.21 9.40 10.80
CA GLU A 110 -0.14 8.80 10.85
C GLU A 110 -0.58 8.37 9.43
N ALA A 111 -1.39 7.32 9.32
CA ALA A 111 -1.97 6.91 8.04
C ALA A 111 -3.42 6.40 8.11
N TRP A 112 -4.16 6.68 7.05
CA TRP A 112 -5.49 6.15 6.78
C TRP A 112 -5.43 5.32 5.51
N ALA A 113 -5.70 4.02 5.64
CA ALA A 113 -5.78 3.06 4.54
C ALA A 113 -7.22 2.65 4.26
N PHE A 114 -7.55 2.49 2.99
CA PHE A 114 -8.86 2.06 2.52
C PHE A 114 -8.77 0.60 2.05
N LEU A 115 -9.25 -0.32 2.88
CA LEU A 115 -9.25 -1.75 2.61
C LEU A 115 -10.66 -2.30 2.81
N PRO A 116 -11.50 -2.32 1.75
CA PRO A 116 -12.88 -2.74 1.84
C PRO A 116 -13.05 -4.14 2.42
N VAL A 117 -13.91 -4.28 3.43
CA VAL A 117 -14.36 -5.60 3.87
C VAL A 117 -15.33 -6.15 2.84
N ALA A 118 -14.91 -7.21 2.15
CA ALA A 118 -15.72 -7.86 1.11
C ALA A 118 -17.15 -8.08 1.61
N ALA A 119 -18.13 -7.51 0.89
CA ALA A 119 -19.51 -7.45 1.32
C ALA A 119 -20.01 -8.84 1.77
N LYS A 120 -20.58 -8.92 2.98
CA LYS A 120 -21.21 -10.13 3.49
C LYS A 120 -22.32 -10.55 2.51
N LYS A 121 -22.00 -11.51 1.64
CA LYS A 121 -22.93 -12.06 0.64
C LYS A 121 -24.18 -12.51 1.41
N PRO A 122 -25.39 -12.00 1.06
CA PRO A 122 -26.58 -12.30 1.84
C PRO A 122 -26.76 -13.81 1.92
N ALA A 123 -26.93 -14.32 3.13
CA ALA A 123 -27.05 -15.75 3.36
C ALA A 123 -28.21 -16.29 2.52
N LYS A 124 -27.91 -17.19 1.58
CA LYS A 124 -28.94 -17.84 0.77
C LYS A 124 -29.89 -18.56 1.73
N LYS A 125 -31.12 -18.06 1.89
CA LYS A 125 -32.20 -18.84 2.51
C LYS A 125 -32.26 -20.17 1.76
N LYS A 126 -31.98 -21.29 2.44
CA LYS A 126 -32.23 -22.62 1.89
C LYS A 126 -33.74 -22.74 1.70
N ALA A 127 -34.20 -22.60 0.46
CA ALA A 127 -35.57 -22.95 0.11
C ALA A 127 -35.76 -24.44 0.39
N ALA A 128 -36.69 -24.77 1.29
CA ALA A 128 -36.99 -26.16 1.63
C ALA A 128 -37.72 -26.82 0.45
N ALA A 129 -37.01 -27.67 -0.28
CA ALA A 129 -37.60 -28.44 -1.38
C ALA A 129 -38.55 -29.51 -0.82
N LYS A 130 -39.86 -29.30 -0.93
CA LYS A 130 -40.84 -30.39 -0.78
C LYS A 130 -40.91 -31.21 -2.06
N LYS A 131 -40.72 -32.52 -1.90
CA LYS A 131 -40.78 -33.56 -2.95
C LYS A 131 -42.16 -33.57 -3.63
N ALA A 132 -42.18 -33.64 -4.96
CA ALA A 132 -43.35 -34.06 -5.74
C ALA A 132 -42.95 -35.27 -6.63
N VAL A 133 -43.89 -36.21 -6.81
CA VAL A 133 -43.63 -37.57 -7.29
C VAL A 133 -43.70 -37.69 -8.82
N ALA A 134 -42.91 -38.61 -9.38
CA ALA A 134 -42.78 -38.83 -10.81
C ALA A 134 -44.02 -39.44 -11.50
N LYS A 135 -44.22 -39.09 -12.78
CA LYS A 135 -44.92 -39.91 -13.79
C LYS A 135 -44.13 -39.96 -15.10
N LYS A 136 -44.51 -40.89 -15.98
CA LYS A 136 -43.64 -41.62 -16.94
C LYS A 136 -43.53 -40.95 -18.34
N ALA A 137 -42.52 -41.40 -19.11
CA ALA A 137 -42.07 -40.98 -20.46
C ALA A 137 -43.10 -41.30 -21.61
N PRO A 138 -42.87 -41.08 -22.95
CA PRO A 138 -41.56 -41.08 -23.66
C PRO A 138 -41.30 -40.19 -24.94
N ALA A 139 -40.00 -39.97 -25.19
CA ALA A 139 -39.25 -39.98 -26.47
C ALA A 139 -39.65 -39.17 -27.75
N LYS A 140 -38.66 -38.46 -28.34
CA LYS A 140 -38.20 -38.65 -29.76
C LYS A 140 -36.93 -37.86 -30.18
N LYS A 141 -35.89 -38.61 -30.58
CA LYS A 141 -34.92 -38.48 -31.73
C LYS A 141 -34.32 -37.13 -32.22
N LYS A 142 -33.00 -37.23 -32.58
CA LYS A 142 -32.24 -36.51 -33.65
C LYS A 142 -31.92 -35.01 -33.41
N ALA A 143 -30.92 -34.38 -34.05
CA ALA A 143 -29.67 -34.82 -34.71
C ALA A 143 -28.68 -33.64 -34.90
N ALA A 144 -27.43 -33.99 -35.24
CA ALA A 144 -26.22 -33.19 -35.41
C ALA A 144 -26.13 -32.18 -36.59
N ALA A 145 -25.24 -31.17 -36.45
CA ALA A 145 -24.40 -30.50 -37.48
C ALA A 145 -23.57 -29.39 -36.79
N LYS A 146 -22.22 -29.29 -36.86
CA LYS A 146 -21.24 -29.07 -37.97
C LYS A 146 -20.91 -27.59 -38.28
N LYS A 147 -19.67 -27.21 -37.94
CA LYS A 147 -18.71 -26.29 -38.59
C LYS A 147 -19.20 -25.06 -39.39
N ALA A 148 -18.72 -23.89 -38.97
CA ALA A 148 -18.01 -22.91 -39.80
C ALA A 148 -17.05 -22.10 -38.90
N GLY A 149 -15.86 -21.62 -39.31
CA GLY A 149 -15.19 -21.78 -40.59
C GLY A 149 -15.03 -20.50 -41.41
N ALA A 150 -14.27 -19.50 -40.92
CA ALA A 150 -13.79 -18.38 -41.75
C ALA A 150 -12.47 -17.79 -41.22
N LYS A 151 -11.53 -17.51 -42.14
CA LYS A 151 -10.27 -16.81 -41.86
C LYS A 151 -10.40 -15.32 -42.22
N LYS A 152 -9.45 -14.53 -41.71
CA LYS A 152 -8.52 -13.65 -42.50
C LYS A 152 -8.57 -12.13 -42.20
N VAL A 153 -7.52 -11.68 -41.52
CA VAL A 153 -6.69 -10.46 -41.76
C VAL A 153 -7.38 -9.11 -41.98
N VAL A 154 -6.98 -8.10 -41.17
CA VAL A 154 -6.44 -6.83 -41.72
C VAL A 154 -5.19 -6.41 -40.92
N LYS A 155 -4.23 -5.81 -41.64
CA LYS A 155 -2.93 -5.29 -41.17
C LYS A 155 -3.09 -4.04 -40.30
N LYS A 156 -2.07 -3.70 -39.50
CA LYS A 156 -1.59 -2.29 -39.41
C LYS A 156 -0.09 -2.23 -39.10
N SER A 157 0.56 -1.20 -39.67
CA SER A 157 2.02 -1.01 -39.72
C SER A 157 2.47 0.16 -38.83
N ALA A 158 3.80 0.44 -38.81
CA ALA A 158 4.50 1.49 -38.03
C ALA A 158 4.64 1.16 -36.52
N ALA A 159 5.62 1.65 -35.73
CA ALA A 159 6.72 2.62 -35.88
C ALA A 159 7.78 2.39 -34.73
N LYS A 160 9.00 2.95 -34.65
CA LYS A 160 9.94 3.62 -35.60
C LYS A 160 11.26 3.94 -34.84
N LYS A 161 12.44 3.61 -35.41
CA LYS A 161 13.83 3.92 -34.95
C LYS A 161 14.39 3.21 -33.68
N ALA A 162 15.54 2.55 -33.86
CA ALA A 162 16.53 2.33 -32.80
C ALA A 162 17.50 3.53 -32.69
N ALA A 163 18.14 3.71 -31.53
CA ALA A 163 19.14 4.76 -31.28
C ALA A 163 20.58 4.19 -31.28
N PRO A 164 21.60 4.95 -31.75
CA PRO A 164 23.00 4.57 -31.59
C PRO A 164 23.55 4.94 -30.20
N LYS A 165 24.56 4.18 -29.74
CA LYS A 165 25.24 4.34 -28.45
C LYS A 165 26.53 5.17 -28.57
N LYS A 166 27.05 5.55 -27.38
CA LYS A 166 28.45 5.87 -27.00
C LYS A 166 28.86 7.35 -26.98
N SER A 167 29.20 7.79 -25.76
CA SER A 167 30.37 8.62 -25.48
C SER A 167 31.02 8.11 -24.19
N VAL A 168 32.34 7.87 -24.22
CA VAL A 168 33.12 7.37 -23.07
C VAL A 168 34.51 8.02 -23.09
N LYS A 169 34.89 8.61 -21.95
CA LYS A 169 36.26 9.06 -21.56
C LYS A 169 36.96 10.13 -22.41
N LYS A 170 37.34 11.22 -21.74
CA LYS A 170 38.75 11.38 -21.32
C LYS A 170 38.89 12.24 -20.06
N SER A 171 39.87 11.89 -19.23
CA SER A 171 40.21 12.54 -17.96
C SER A 171 41.42 13.46 -18.14
N ALA A 172 41.51 14.55 -17.38
CA ALA A 172 42.78 15.21 -17.03
C ALA A 172 42.60 16.09 -15.78
N ALA A 173 43.61 16.14 -14.91
CA ALA A 173 43.61 16.93 -13.68
C ALA A 173 44.63 18.08 -13.75
N LYS A 174 44.40 19.20 -13.04
CA LYS A 174 45.52 20.07 -12.62
C LYS A 174 45.25 20.94 -11.38
N LYS A 175 46.17 20.74 -10.42
CA LYS A 175 46.55 21.54 -9.23
C LYS A 175 46.49 23.08 -9.34
N LYS A 176 46.51 23.67 -8.12
CA LYS A 176 46.70 25.09 -7.72
C LYS A 176 45.39 25.90 -7.71
N LYS A 177 45.18 26.81 -6.76
CA LYS A 177 46.09 27.40 -5.76
C LYS A 177 45.39 27.55 -4.41
#